data_AF-A0A388M0K6-F1
#
_entry.id   AF-A0A388M0K6-F1
#
_cell.length_a   1.000
_cell.length_b   1.000
_cell.length_c   1.000
_cell.angle_alpha   90.00
_cell.angle_beta   90.00
_cell.angle_gamma   90.00
#
_symmetry.space_group_name_H-M   'P 1'
#
loop_
_entity.id
_entity.type
_entity.pdbx_description
1 polymer ?
#
loop_
_entity_poly.entity_id
_entity_poly.type
_entity_poly.pdbx_seq_one_letter_code
_entity_poly.pdbx_strand_id
1 'polypeptide(L)'
;MPLLTRSQTKVMDRKAEESLLAYEERLAAFIQEANDRAAAAAKERSQIEQAEEVKRRKEEQDQLRQEEVDLQAATEHRSRQRERLFTRETVIGDETAHCVAMTSADEAPETDKGLSAVAQISHDLVATCALQKEEILHLQQTVDQMLTRLQALEKQPAAVAAAGPSNLTTRVQVLEDDVSNIKRVHQDFRTS
;
A
#
# COMPACT_ATOMS: atom_id res chain seq x y z
N MET A 1 -17.96 12.71 -30.82
CA MET A 1 -18.16 13.91 -31.66
C MET A 1 -19.32 14.71 -31.09
N PRO A 2 -19.25 16.05 -31.03
CA PRO A 2 -20.41 16.87 -30.68
C PRO A 2 -21.47 16.69 -31.78
N LEU A 3 -22.67 16.24 -31.41
CA LEU A 3 -23.77 16.07 -32.35
C LEU A 3 -24.37 17.45 -32.66
N LEU A 4 -24.38 17.83 -33.93
CA LEU A 4 -25.05 19.04 -34.39
C LEU A 4 -26.55 18.90 -34.15
N THR A 5 -27.13 19.89 -33.47
CA THR A 5 -28.56 19.92 -33.16
C THR A 5 -29.37 20.32 -34.41
N ARG A 6 -30.63 19.90 -34.49
CA ARG A 6 -31.54 20.18 -35.62
C ARG A 6 -31.73 21.69 -35.92
N SER A 7 -31.48 22.55 -34.93
CA SER A 7 -31.50 24.01 -35.09
C SER A 7 -30.21 24.56 -35.72
N GLN A 8 -29.06 23.90 -35.53
CA GLN A 8 -27.79 24.28 -36.15
C GLN A 8 -27.74 23.90 -37.63
N THR A 9 -28.33 22.76 -38.01
CA THR A 9 -28.38 22.32 -39.41
C THR A 9 -29.23 23.23 -40.29
N LYS A 10 -30.31 23.84 -39.76
CA LYS A 10 -31.10 24.86 -40.48
C LYS A 10 -30.32 26.14 -40.82
N VAL A 11 -29.28 26.47 -40.06
CA VAL A 11 -28.43 27.65 -40.33
C VAL A 11 -27.48 27.37 -41.51
N MET A 12 -27.23 26.09 -41.80
CA MET A 12 -26.39 25.63 -42.90
C MET A 12 -27.13 25.58 -44.24
N ASP A 13 -28.44 25.83 -44.29
CA ASP A 13 -29.19 25.85 -45.56
C ASP A 13 -28.86 27.13 -46.37
N ARG A 14 -28.86 27.01 -47.70
CA ARG A 14 -28.65 28.15 -48.60
C ARG A 14 -29.82 29.12 -48.53
N LYS A 15 -29.53 30.41 -48.34
CA LYS A 15 -30.56 31.45 -48.25
C LYS A 15 -31.14 31.78 -49.63
N ALA A 16 -32.39 32.22 -49.68
CA ALA A 16 -32.98 32.74 -50.91
C ALA A 16 -32.17 33.96 -51.38
N GLU A 17 -31.82 33.98 -52.67
CA GLU A 17 -30.99 35.02 -53.33
C GLU A 17 -29.48 34.99 -53.02
N GLU A 18 -28.99 34.07 -52.17
CA GLU A 18 -27.55 33.91 -51.91
C GLU A 18 -26.86 33.27 -53.13
N SER A 19 -25.73 33.84 -53.57
CA SER A 19 -24.90 33.23 -54.62
C SER A 19 -24.27 31.92 -54.11
N LEU A 20 -23.92 31.00 -55.01
CA LEU A 20 -23.32 29.72 -54.62
C LEU A 20 -21.96 29.92 -53.91
N LEU A 21 -21.16 30.89 -54.39
CA LEU A 21 -19.90 31.30 -53.76
C LEU A 21 -20.10 31.84 -52.33
N ALA A 22 -21.05 32.74 -52.13
CA ALA A 22 -21.33 33.31 -50.80
C ALA A 22 -21.82 32.24 -49.80
N TYR A 23 -22.59 31.26 -50.29
CA TYR A 23 -23.02 30.11 -49.50
C TYR A 23 -21.85 29.22 -49.07
N GLU A 24 -20.93 28.90 -49.99
CA GLU A 24 -19.74 28.09 -49.71
C GLU A 24 -18.79 28.77 -48.73
N GLU A 25 -18.54 30.08 -48.89
CA GLU A 25 -17.73 30.88 -47.96
C GLU A 25 -18.33 30.90 -46.56
N ARG A 26 -19.65 31.07 -46.44
CA ARG A 26 -20.36 31.03 -45.15
C ARG A 26 -20.28 29.64 -44.50
N LEU A 27 -20.43 28.57 -45.28
CA LEU A 27 -20.33 27.21 -44.78
C LEU A 27 -18.90 26.89 -44.30
N ALA A 28 -17.89 27.31 -45.07
CA ALA A 28 -16.48 27.17 -44.71
C ALA A 28 -16.15 27.92 -43.40
N ALA A 29 -16.62 29.15 -43.24
CA ALA A 29 -16.46 29.93 -42.01
C ALA A 29 -17.13 29.24 -40.80
N PHE A 30 -18.34 28.68 -40.97
CA PHE A 30 -19.03 27.95 -39.90
C PHE A 30 -18.29 26.67 -39.49
N ILE A 31 -17.78 25.91 -40.47
CA ILE A 31 -16.98 24.70 -40.22
C ILE A 31 -15.70 25.09 -39.47
N GLN A 32 -15.04 26.18 -39.88
CA GLN A 32 -13.83 26.66 -39.21
C GLN A 32 -14.12 27.09 -37.77
N GLU A 33 -15.19 27.85 -37.52
CA GLU A 33 -15.59 28.24 -36.15
C GLU A 33 -15.91 27.03 -35.27
N ALA A 34 -16.62 26.03 -35.82
CA ALA A 34 -16.93 24.81 -35.11
C ALA A 34 -15.66 24.00 -34.76
N ASN A 35 -14.70 23.94 -35.70
CA ASN A 35 -13.40 23.31 -35.48
C ASN A 35 -12.57 24.06 -34.44
N ASP A 36 -12.53 25.39 -34.49
CA ASP A 36 -11.81 26.22 -33.53
C ASP A 36 -12.40 26.06 -32.13
N ARG A 37 -13.73 26.03 -32.00
CA ARG A 37 -14.42 25.77 -30.73
C ARG A 37 -14.14 24.36 -30.20
N ALA A 38 -14.11 23.36 -31.08
CA ALA A 38 -13.77 21.99 -30.70
C ALA A 38 -12.30 21.88 -30.24
N ALA A 39 -11.39 22.55 -30.93
CA ALA A 39 -9.97 22.60 -30.57
C ALA A 39 -9.74 23.31 -29.22
N ALA A 40 -10.41 24.44 -28.99
CA ALA A 40 -10.36 25.15 -27.72
C ALA A 40 -10.90 24.29 -26.56
N ALA A 41 -12.05 23.64 -26.75
CA ALA A 41 -12.62 22.74 -25.74
C ALA A 41 -11.73 21.51 -25.46
N ALA A 42 -11.07 20.96 -26.49
CA ALA A 42 -10.12 19.87 -26.32
C ALA A 42 -8.88 20.31 -25.51
N LYS A 43 -8.36 21.52 -25.78
CA LYS A 43 -7.25 22.10 -25.03
C LYS A 43 -7.60 22.33 -23.56
N GLU A 44 -8.79 22.88 -23.30
CA GLU A 44 -9.28 23.10 -21.93
C GLU A 44 -9.44 21.78 -21.17
N ARG A 45 -10.04 20.76 -21.80
CA ARG A 45 -10.16 19.42 -21.19
C ARG A 45 -8.81 18.80 -20.87
N SER A 46 -7.84 18.91 -21.77
CA SER A 46 -6.50 18.40 -21.54
C SER A 46 -5.80 19.10 -20.37
N GLN A 47 -6.02 20.40 -20.19
CA GLN A 47 -5.48 21.13 -19.04
C GLN A 47 -6.12 20.69 -17.72
N ILE A 48 -7.44 20.48 -17.71
CA ILE A 48 -8.17 19.97 -16.54
C ILE A 48 -7.69 18.57 -16.18
N GLU A 49 -7.60 17.67 -17.17
CA GLU A 49 -7.13 16.30 -16.99
C GLU A 49 -5.71 16.26 -16.42
N GLN A 50 -4.80 17.10 -16.94
CA GLN A 50 -3.44 17.21 -16.37
C GLN A 50 -3.44 17.72 -14.93
N ALA A 51 -4.28 18.70 -14.60
CA ALA A 51 -4.38 19.21 -13.24
C ALA A 51 -4.95 18.14 -12.28
N GLU A 52 -5.94 17.38 -12.72
CA GLU A 52 -6.51 16.26 -11.95
C GLU A 52 -5.50 15.12 -11.78
N GLU A 53 -4.73 14.77 -12.81
CA GLU A 53 -3.66 13.77 -12.69
C GLU A 53 -2.59 14.18 -11.69
N VAL A 54 -2.15 15.44 -11.71
CA VAL A 54 -1.19 15.96 -10.72
C VAL A 54 -1.76 15.89 -9.31
N LYS A 55 -3.05 16.19 -9.13
CA LYS A 55 -3.73 16.07 -7.84
C LYS A 55 -3.80 14.62 -7.37
N ARG A 56 -4.19 13.69 -8.24
CA ARG A 56 -4.24 12.25 -7.93
C ARG A 56 -2.88 11.70 -7.53
N ARG A 57 -1.82 12.00 -8.29
CA ARG A 57 -0.46 11.56 -7.95
C ARG A 57 -0.01 12.08 -6.59
N LYS A 58 -0.38 13.31 -6.24
CA LYS A 58 -0.08 13.88 -4.92
C LYS A 58 -0.84 13.14 -3.81
N GLU A 59 -2.13 12.88 -4.00
CA GLU A 59 -2.95 12.13 -3.05
C GLU A 59 -2.43 10.70 -2.86
N GLU A 60 -2.04 10.02 -3.93
CA GLU A 60 -1.41 8.69 -3.89
C GLU A 60 -0.08 8.73 -3.13
N GLN A 61 0.78 9.73 -3.39
CA GLN A 61 2.04 9.88 -2.66
C GLN A 61 1.80 10.14 -1.17
N ASP A 62 0.82 10.96 -0.81
CA ASP A 62 0.50 11.25 0.59
C ASP A 62 -0.10 10.01 1.29
N GLN A 63 -0.91 9.20 0.60
CA GLN A 63 -1.39 7.91 1.09
C GLN A 63 -0.24 6.93 1.36
N LEU A 64 0.69 6.78 0.41
CA LEU A 64 1.86 5.90 0.57
C LEU A 64 2.74 6.34 1.75
N ARG A 65 2.92 7.65 1.95
CA ARG A 65 3.65 8.16 3.12
C ARG A 65 2.93 7.82 4.43
N GLN A 66 1.61 7.94 4.47
CA GLN A 66 0.84 7.59 5.66
C GLN A 66 0.93 6.08 5.95
N GLU A 67 0.81 5.24 4.92
CA GLU A 67 0.97 3.79 5.05
C GLU A 67 2.36 3.42 5.58
N GLU A 68 3.42 4.10 5.12
CA GLU A 68 4.77 3.89 5.63
C GLU A 68 4.90 4.27 7.12
N VAL A 69 4.31 5.38 7.53
CA VAL A 69 4.28 5.79 8.95
C VAL A 69 3.53 4.76 9.81
N ASP A 70 2.40 4.26 9.34
CA ASP A 70 1.59 3.28 10.07
C ASP A 70 2.33 1.93 10.19
N LEU A 71 2.99 1.49 9.12
CA LEU A 71 3.84 0.29 9.12
C LEU A 71 5.03 0.42 10.07
N GLN A 72 5.68 1.59 10.11
CA GLN A 72 6.76 1.85 11.03
C GLN A 72 6.27 1.82 12.49
N ALA A 73 5.14 2.48 12.79
CA ALA A 73 4.55 2.48 14.12
C ALA A 73 4.18 1.07 14.60
N ALA A 74 3.60 0.24 13.71
CA ALA A 74 3.29 -1.15 14.02
C ALA A 74 4.55 -1.99 14.28
N THR A 75 5.63 -1.73 13.55
CA THR A 75 6.91 -2.42 13.72
C THR A 75 7.59 -2.04 15.03
N GLU A 76 7.62 -0.75 15.37
CA GLU A 76 8.12 -0.28 16.67
C GLU A 76 7.30 -0.82 17.84
N HIS A 77 5.97 -0.84 17.72
CA HIS A 77 5.10 -1.41 18.74
C HIS A 77 5.45 -2.88 19.03
N ARG A 78 5.61 -3.68 17.97
CA ARG A 78 6.02 -5.09 18.09
C ARG A 78 7.40 -5.24 18.70
N SER A 79 8.38 -4.42 18.29
CA SER A 79 9.73 -4.43 18.88
C SER A 79 9.67 -4.16 20.39
N ARG A 80 8.93 -3.13 20.81
CA ARG A 80 8.72 -2.83 22.24
C ARG A 80 8.01 -3.96 22.98
N GLN A 81 7.08 -4.66 22.33
CA GLN A 81 6.40 -5.82 22.91
C GLN A 81 7.38 -6.98 23.15
N ARG A 82 8.23 -7.30 22.17
CA ARG A 82 9.28 -8.31 22.31
C ARG A 82 10.28 -7.96 23.40
N GLU A 83 10.69 -6.70 23.49
CA GLU A 83 11.62 -6.24 24.53
C GLU A 83 11.03 -6.46 25.95
N ARG A 84 9.75 -6.15 26.14
CA ARG A 84 9.04 -6.44 27.40
C ARG A 84 8.96 -7.94 27.69
N LEU A 85 8.71 -8.77 26.67
CA LEU A 85 8.70 -10.23 26.83
C LEU A 85 10.08 -10.75 27.24
N PHE A 86 11.13 -10.35 26.54
CA PHE A 86 12.50 -10.76 26.82
C PHE A 86 12.96 -10.34 28.22
N THR A 87 12.60 -9.12 28.65
CA THR A 87 12.88 -8.63 30.00
C THR A 87 12.19 -9.51 31.04
N ARG A 88 10.91 -9.85 30.84
CA ARG A 88 10.15 -10.71 31.75
C ARG A 88 10.71 -12.13 31.77
N GLU A 89 11.07 -12.68 30.63
CA GLU A 89 11.68 -14.02 30.53
C GLU A 89 13.04 -14.09 31.22
N THR A 90 13.84 -13.02 31.15
CA THR A 90 15.10 -12.91 31.88
C THR A 90 14.86 -12.99 33.39
N VAL A 91 13.88 -12.23 33.91
CA VAL A 91 13.49 -12.27 35.34
C VAL A 91 13.02 -13.67 35.75
N ILE A 92 12.16 -14.32 34.94
CA ILE A 92 11.71 -15.70 35.19
C ILE A 92 12.90 -16.65 35.25
N GLY A 93 13.89 -16.48 34.37
CA GLY A 93 15.12 -17.27 34.35
C GLY A 93 15.95 -17.10 35.64
N ASP A 94 16.11 -15.86 36.10
CA ASP A 94 16.84 -15.54 37.34
C ASP A 94 16.12 -16.11 38.58
N GLU A 95 14.79 -15.97 38.65
CA GLU A 95 13.96 -16.54 39.73
C GLU A 95 14.03 -18.07 39.75
N THR A 96 14.02 -18.70 38.58
CA THR A 96 14.17 -20.14 38.43
C THR A 96 15.56 -20.59 38.92
N ALA A 97 16.62 -19.90 38.51
CA ALA A 97 17.99 -20.20 38.95
C ALA A 97 18.14 -20.05 40.48
N HIS A 98 17.52 -19.02 41.06
CA HIS A 98 17.49 -18.82 42.50
C HIS A 98 16.76 -19.95 43.24
N CYS A 99 15.58 -20.34 42.76
CA CYS A 99 14.83 -21.47 43.32
C CYS A 99 15.63 -22.77 43.28
N VAL A 100 16.29 -23.05 42.15
CA VAL A 100 17.17 -24.23 42.00
C VAL A 100 18.33 -24.19 42.99
N ALA A 101 18.99 -23.04 43.13
CA ALA A 101 20.10 -22.87 44.08
C ALA A 101 19.65 -23.13 45.53
N MET A 102 18.49 -22.61 45.94
CA MET A 102 17.93 -22.84 47.28
C MET A 102 17.66 -24.32 47.54
N THR A 103 17.08 -25.05 46.57
CA THR A 103 16.81 -26.49 46.73
C THR A 103 18.07 -27.36 46.80
N SER A 104 19.20 -26.87 46.26
CA SER A 104 20.47 -27.61 46.24
C SER A 104 21.33 -27.43 47.50
N ALA A 105 21.04 -26.41 48.31
CA ALA A 105 21.89 -26.02 49.45
C ALA A 105 21.59 -26.77 50.76
N ASP A 106 20.71 -27.79 50.76
CA ASP A 106 20.22 -28.51 51.95
C ASP A 106 19.74 -27.58 53.08
N GLU A 107 19.40 -26.34 52.75
CA GLU A 107 18.45 -25.62 53.57
C GLU A 107 17.10 -26.24 53.23
N ALA A 108 16.41 -26.74 54.24
CA ALA A 108 15.05 -27.23 54.15
C ALA A 108 14.02 -26.12 54.48
N PRO A 109 14.08 -24.86 53.96
CA PRO A 109 13.07 -23.90 54.34
C PRO A 109 11.80 -24.27 53.58
N GLU A 110 10.86 -24.85 54.29
CA GLU A 110 9.43 -24.79 53.99
C GLU A 110 9.06 -25.14 52.54
N THR A 111 8.87 -26.44 52.31
CA THR A 111 8.35 -27.02 51.07
C THR A 111 7.15 -26.26 50.49
N ASP A 112 6.30 -25.67 51.33
CA ASP A 112 5.16 -24.84 50.92
C ASP A 112 5.56 -23.53 50.21
N LYS A 113 6.56 -22.81 50.71
CA LYS A 113 7.09 -21.59 50.08
C LYS A 113 7.79 -21.89 48.76
N GLY A 114 8.56 -22.98 48.72
CA GLY A 114 9.20 -23.45 47.49
C GLY A 114 8.19 -23.88 46.42
N LEU A 115 7.13 -24.60 46.81
CA LEU A 115 6.04 -24.97 45.91
C LEU A 115 5.28 -23.74 45.39
N SER A 116 5.02 -22.75 46.25
CA SER A 116 4.38 -21.50 45.82
C SER A 116 5.25 -20.72 44.81
N ALA A 117 6.57 -20.67 45.00
CA ALA A 117 7.48 -20.01 44.06
C ALA A 117 7.50 -20.72 42.70
N VAL A 118 7.58 -22.05 42.70
CA VAL A 118 7.54 -22.85 41.47
C VAL A 118 6.19 -22.69 40.74
N ALA A 119 5.08 -22.64 41.47
CA ALA A 119 3.76 -22.40 40.88
C ALA A 119 3.67 -21.02 40.21
N GLN A 120 4.23 -19.99 40.84
CA GLN A 120 4.27 -18.63 40.29
C GLN A 120 5.13 -18.56 39.01
N ILE A 121 6.36 -19.09 39.05
CA ILE A 121 7.26 -19.18 37.89
C ILE A 121 6.60 -19.94 36.74
N SER A 122 5.91 -21.05 37.04
CA SER A 122 5.20 -21.85 36.02
C SER A 122 4.05 -21.06 35.39
N HIS A 123 3.28 -20.32 36.19
CA HIS A 123 2.23 -19.44 35.69
C HIS A 123 2.79 -18.35 34.79
N ASP A 124 3.87 -17.68 35.22
CA ASP A 124 4.49 -16.60 34.46
C ASP A 124 5.10 -17.09 33.15
N LEU A 125 5.69 -18.29 33.13
CA LEU A 125 6.17 -18.94 31.92
C LEU A 125 5.03 -19.27 30.94
N VAL A 126 3.90 -19.79 31.43
CA VAL A 126 2.73 -20.04 30.59
C VAL A 126 2.18 -18.74 29.99
N ALA A 127 2.18 -17.66 30.78
CA ALA A 127 1.73 -16.35 30.31
C ALA A 127 2.64 -15.77 29.21
N THR A 128 3.97 -15.88 29.34
CA THR A 128 4.89 -15.43 28.27
C THR A 128 4.80 -16.33 27.03
N CYS A 129 4.70 -17.64 27.19
CA CYS A 129 4.49 -18.58 26.08
C CYS A 129 3.20 -18.30 25.29
N ALA A 130 2.13 -17.89 25.95
CA ALA A 130 0.88 -17.51 25.27
C ALA A 130 1.07 -16.28 24.37
N LEU A 131 1.78 -15.26 24.87
CA LEU A 131 2.10 -14.04 24.11
C LEU A 131 3.06 -14.32 22.96
N GLN A 132 4.07 -15.17 23.16
CA GLN A 132 4.96 -15.62 22.08
C GLN A 132 4.21 -16.36 20.97
N LYS A 133 3.22 -17.20 21.32
CA LYS A 133 2.37 -17.88 20.33
C LYS A 133 1.56 -16.91 19.48
N GLU A 134 1.01 -15.86 20.09
CA GLU A 134 0.28 -14.81 19.37
C GLU A 134 1.19 -14.10 18.36
N GLU A 135 2.44 -13.80 18.75
CA GLU A 135 3.43 -13.20 17.85
C GLU A 135 3.80 -14.13 16.67
N ILE A 136 4.00 -15.42 16.94
CA ILE A 136 4.28 -16.42 15.89
C ILE A 136 3.11 -16.48 14.89
N LEU A 137 1.87 -16.46 15.37
CA LEU A 137 0.68 -16.46 14.49
C LEU A 137 0.62 -15.20 13.62
N HIS A 138 0.92 -14.03 14.18
CA HIS A 138 0.96 -12.79 13.42
C HIS A 138 2.07 -12.83 12.35
N LEU A 139 3.26 -13.33 12.68
CA LEU A 139 4.35 -13.48 11.74
C LEU A 139 3.99 -14.45 10.61
N GLN A 140 3.35 -15.57 10.94
CA GLN A 140 2.85 -16.54 9.96
C GLN A 140 1.89 -15.86 8.95
N GLN A 141 0.91 -15.10 9.45
CA GLN A 141 -0.03 -14.36 8.59
C GLN A 141 0.67 -13.36 7.68
N THR A 142 1.69 -12.66 8.21
CA THR A 142 2.49 -11.70 7.43
C THR A 142 3.24 -12.41 6.30
N VAL A 143 3.86 -13.56 6.61
CA VAL A 143 4.57 -14.39 5.62
C VAL A 143 3.61 -14.92 4.56
N ASP A 144 2.43 -15.41 4.95
CA ASP A 144 1.42 -15.91 4.01
C ASP A 144 0.92 -14.80 3.06
N GLN A 145 0.74 -13.58 3.57
CA GLN A 145 0.39 -12.41 2.77
C GLN A 145 1.50 -12.06 1.78
N MET A 146 2.77 -12.03 2.23
CA MET A 146 3.92 -11.79 1.37
C MET A 146 4.03 -12.85 0.28
N LEU A 147 3.84 -14.12 0.62
CA LEU A 147 3.87 -15.23 -0.34
C LEU A 147 2.76 -15.08 -1.38
N THR A 148 1.55 -14.71 -0.97
CA THR A 148 0.42 -14.46 -1.88
C THR A 148 0.73 -13.33 -2.86
N ARG A 149 1.30 -12.23 -2.37
CA ARG A 149 1.73 -11.10 -3.22
C ARG A 149 2.83 -11.50 -4.20
N LEU A 150 3.85 -12.23 -3.73
CA LEU A 150 4.93 -12.73 -4.57
C LEU A 150 4.41 -13.67 -5.66
N GLN A 151 3.47 -14.57 -5.35
CA GLN A 151 2.83 -15.44 -6.34
C GLN A 151 2.01 -14.64 -7.37
N ALA A 152 1.35 -13.56 -6.95
CA ALA A 152 0.62 -12.69 -7.87
C ALA A 152 1.58 -11.99 -8.85
N LEU A 153 2.73 -11.51 -8.35
CA LEU A 153 3.80 -10.93 -9.17
C LEU A 153 4.42 -11.98 -10.11
N GLU A 154 4.69 -13.19 -9.62
CA GLU A 154 5.25 -14.29 -10.40
C GLU A 154 4.29 -14.78 -11.51
N LYS A 155 2.98 -14.64 -11.32
CA LYS A 155 1.96 -14.95 -12.35
C LYS A 155 1.67 -13.80 -13.32
N GLN A 156 2.19 -12.61 -13.05
CA GLN A 156 2.13 -11.47 -13.95
C GLN A 156 2.97 -11.53 -15.27
N PRO A 157 3.72 -12.60 -15.65
CA PRO A 157 4.41 -12.67 -16.94
C PRO A 157 3.55 -13.04 -18.17
N ALA A 158 2.28 -13.44 -18.03
CA ALA A 158 1.47 -13.87 -19.18
C ALA A 158 0.74 -12.72 -19.91
N ALA A 159 0.52 -11.57 -19.25
CA ALA A 159 -0.06 -10.38 -19.88
C ALA A 159 1.01 -9.43 -20.47
N VAL A 160 2.29 -9.69 -20.22
CA VAL A 160 3.43 -8.83 -20.63
C VAL A 160 3.72 -8.94 -22.12
N ALA A 161 3.51 -10.11 -22.75
CA ALA A 161 3.78 -10.30 -24.18
C ALA A 161 2.72 -9.66 -25.11
N ALA A 162 1.55 -9.26 -24.58
CA ALA A 162 0.41 -8.79 -25.37
C ALA A 162 0.23 -7.26 -25.39
N ALA A 163 0.98 -6.50 -24.60
CA ALA A 163 0.79 -5.06 -24.46
C ALA A 163 2.02 -4.30 -24.97
N GLY A 164 1.81 -3.42 -25.95
CA GLY A 164 2.85 -2.70 -26.67
C GLY A 164 3.73 -1.76 -25.81
N PRO A 165 4.80 -1.21 -26.41
CA PRO A 165 5.91 -0.54 -25.72
C PRO A 165 5.53 0.70 -24.88
N SER A 166 4.34 1.26 -25.06
CA SER A 166 3.85 2.44 -24.32
C SER A 166 3.47 2.16 -22.86
N ASN A 167 3.39 0.91 -22.40
CA ASN A 167 3.11 0.59 -21.00
C ASN A 167 4.35 0.17 -20.17
N LEU A 168 5.51 0.03 -20.81
CA LEU A 168 6.70 -0.54 -20.17
C LEU A 168 7.24 0.39 -19.08
N THR A 169 7.28 1.71 -19.33
CA THR A 169 7.80 2.71 -18.38
C THR A 169 7.00 2.77 -17.08
N THR A 170 5.66 2.82 -17.17
CA THR A 170 4.80 2.81 -15.98
C THR A 170 4.97 1.53 -15.17
N ARG A 171 5.30 0.41 -15.83
CA ARG A 171 5.43 -0.89 -15.19
C ARG A 171 6.81 -1.15 -14.60
N VAL A 172 7.86 -0.59 -15.21
CA VAL A 172 9.21 -0.54 -14.61
C VAL A 172 9.15 0.27 -13.32
N GLN A 173 8.42 1.40 -13.32
CA GLN A 173 8.24 2.20 -12.10
C GLN A 173 7.57 1.40 -10.96
N VAL A 174 6.48 0.67 -11.26
CA VAL A 174 5.80 -0.18 -10.27
C VAL A 174 6.73 -1.29 -9.73
N LEU A 175 7.53 -1.91 -10.60
CA LEU A 175 8.50 -2.93 -10.18
C LEU A 175 9.63 -2.35 -9.33
N GLU A 176 10.11 -1.15 -9.64
CA GLU A 176 11.11 -0.45 -8.83
C GLU A 176 10.57 -0.10 -7.44
N ASP A 177 9.31 0.31 -7.37
CA ASP A 177 8.61 0.60 -6.12
C ASP A 177 8.41 -0.68 -5.28
N ASP A 178 8.01 -1.79 -5.91
CA ASP A 178 7.85 -3.10 -5.27
C ASP A 178 9.20 -3.65 -4.76
N VAL A 179 10.27 -3.56 -5.54
CA VAL A 179 11.62 -3.99 -5.13
C VAL A 179 12.14 -3.12 -3.99
N SER A 180 11.87 -1.81 -4.01
CA SER A 180 12.23 -0.91 -2.90
C SER A 180 11.47 -1.26 -1.62
N ASN A 181 10.18 -1.59 -1.73
CA ASN A 181 9.37 -2.10 -0.63
C ASN A 181 9.93 -3.40 -0.03
N ILE A 182 10.31 -4.36 -0.87
CA ILE A 182 10.89 -5.64 -0.42
C ILE A 182 12.23 -5.41 0.31
N LYS A 183 13.09 -4.54 -0.21
CA LYS A 183 14.37 -4.22 0.43
C LYS A 183 14.18 -3.61 1.82
N ARG A 184 13.21 -2.70 1.97
CA ARG A 184 12.86 -2.10 3.27
C ARG A 184 12.38 -3.16 4.27
N VAL A 185 11.42 -4.01 3.86
CA VAL A 185 10.93 -5.12 4.70
C VAL A 185 12.07 -6.06 5.12
N HIS A 186 12.99 -6.38 4.20
CA HIS A 186 14.14 -7.22 4.51
C HIS A 186 15.12 -6.55 5.49
N GLN A 187 15.28 -5.23 5.39
CA GLN A 187 16.15 -4.47 6.27
C GLN A 187 15.57 -4.37 7.69
N ASP A 188 14.26 -4.13 7.81
CA ASP A 188 13.54 -4.11 9.09
C ASP A 188 13.59 -5.46 9.81
N PHE A 189 13.59 -6.56 9.05
CA PHE A 189 13.77 -7.92 9.58
C PHE A 189 15.19 -8.20 10.09
N ARG A 190 16.20 -7.50 9.55
CA ARG A 190 17.61 -7.69 9.91
C ARG A 190 18.04 -6.85 11.12
N THR A 191 17.30 -5.80 11.45
CA THR A 191 17.57 -4.90 12.58
C THR A 191 16.64 -5.10 13.78
N SER A 192 15.64 -5.99 13.68
CA SER A 192 14.83 -6.51 14.80
C SER A 192 15.52 -7.69 15.48
#